data_AF-A0A8H5PTH2-F1
#
_entry.id   AF-A0A8H5PTH2-F1
#
_cell.length_a   1.000
_cell.length_b   1.000
_cell.length_c   1.000
_cell.angle_alpha   90.00
_cell.angle_beta   90.00
_cell.angle_gamma   90.00
#
_symmetry.space_group_name_H-M   'P 1'
#
loop_
_entity.id
_entity.type
_entity.pdbx_description
1 polymer ?
#
loop_
_entity_poly.entity_id
_entity_poly.type
_entity_poly.pdbx_seq_one_letter_code
_entity_poly.pdbx_strand_id
1 'polypeptide(L)'
;MAPHMKFVGKELVKLYTYELEDIYLFLKAVADNPESFPIGKAAEKKERLQKTYKQILSLCPLDKTQFKEIKPDVEEENFEPRKNGTAKADPDFQPRQHIYRRLRNTGDGPEDPKIRVNFSDAWSHHYPLSLQEEKLNYWCHYDLLGLFFSLMGPAQQNSGKFNFFLPLTAVYARWCFTIGGSRKRKDFPDPPAMAMAFVEKPGHGPPPAMFQCTWGEGEESKVEFSLGASMGGQNFGGKQLPGWREHLQRARFDLLGNWNDIKNSKWTKDGKVFDFGFGTYPGNTEFGNCAETYPFIHMLGAHRKQGQERVQGLALSPSFMTDEDLWEGYSLRKIYAESQPKRDPDDDIGYKHMWSPCQNCKHLITHVNIEMLDRFRPDETPPMPADLEEGGGSDGRSDLKANGNLKILA
;
A
#
# COMPACT_ATOMS: atom_id res chain seq x y z
N MET A 1 15.45 12.58 -15.11
CA MET A 1 14.39 12.07 -16.01
C MET A 1 13.59 11.03 -15.25
N ALA A 2 12.33 10.81 -15.64
CA ALA A 2 11.49 9.78 -15.07
C ALA A 2 11.66 8.48 -15.86
N PRO A 3 11.61 7.30 -15.23
CA PRO A 3 11.73 6.06 -15.96
C PRO A 3 10.52 5.87 -16.90
N HIS A 4 10.82 5.55 -18.16
CA HIS A 4 9.82 5.30 -19.22
C HIS A 4 9.19 3.89 -19.14
N MET A 5 9.42 3.16 -18.04
CA MET A 5 8.88 1.81 -17.88
C MET A 5 7.35 1.81 -17.95
N LYS A 6 6.85 0.74 -18.56
CA LYS A 6 5.41 0.54 -18.73
C LYS A 6 4.89 -0.41 -17.67
N PHE A 7 3.72 -0.10 -17.16
CA PHE A 7 2.92 -1.00 -16.35
C PHE A 7 1.60 -1.23 -17.08
N VAL A 8 1.27 -2.50 -17.33
CA VAL A 8 0.13 -2.92 -18.14
C VAL A 8 -0.01 -2.12 -19.46
N GLY A 9 1.12 -1.91 -20.15
CA GLY A 9 1.14 -1.22 -21.45
C GLY A 9 1.05 0.32 -21.38
N LYS A 10 0.96 0.91 -20.19
CA LYS A 10 0.97 2.37 -19.98
C LYS A 10 2.25 2.80 -19.29
N GLU A 11 2.84 3.91 -19.72
CA GLU A 11 3.99 4.48 -19.03
C GLU A 11 3.60 4.89 -17.60
N LEU A 12 4.43 4.54 -16.61
CA LEU A 12 4.19 4.88 -15.20
C LEU A 12 4.02 6.39 -15.00
N VAL A 13 4.77 7.21 -15.74
CA VAL A 13 4.67 8.67 -15.69
C VAL A 13 3.33 9.20 -16.17
N LYS A 14 2.68 8.51 -17.12
CA LYS A 14 1.33 8.85 -17.59
C LYS A 14 0.29 8.44 -16.56
N LEU A 15 0.41 7.23 -16.00
CA LEU A 15 -0.48 6.78 -14.92
C LEU A 15 -0.40 7.71 -13.71
N TYR A 16 0.79 8.23 -13.41
CA TYR A 16 1.02 9.14 -12.31
C TYR A 16 0.18 10.41 -12.41
N THR A 17 -0.02 10.94 -13.62
CA THR A 17 -0.78 12.19 -13.83
C THR A 17 -2.27 11.97 -14.05
N TYR A 18 -2.79 10.75 -13.90
CA TYR A 18 -4.22 10.47 -14.09
C TYR A 18 -5.07 11.24 -13.07
N GLU A 19 -6.11 11.88 -13.58
CA GLU A 19 -7.15 12.48 -12.75
C GLU A 19 -8.21 11.44 -12.38
N LEU A 20 -9.14 11.82 -11.52
CA LEU A 20 -10.11 10.88 -10.92
C LEU A 20 -10.89 10.07 -11.96
N GLU A 21 -11.34 10.71 -13.05
CA GLU A 21 -12.06 10.05 -14.13
C GLU A 21 -11.17 9.05 -14.88
N ASP A 22 -9.94 9.47 -15.25
CA ASP A 22 -8.97 8.61 -15.93
C ASP A 22 -8.67 7.35 -15.11
N ILE A 23 -8.52 7.51 -13.78
CA ILE A 23 -8.29 6.40 -12.86
C ILE A 23 -9.44 5.40 -12.94
N TYR A 24 -10.69 5.84 -12.80
CA TYR A 24 -11.83 4.91 -12.81
C TYR A 24 -12.04 4.27 -14.18
N LEU A 25 -11.91 5.03 -15.27
CA LEU A 25 -12.01 4.50 -16.63
C LEU A 25 -10.91 3.46 -16.89
N PHE A 26 -9.70 3.69 -16.40
CA PHE A 26 -8.62 2.72 -16.48
C PHE A 26 -8.89 1.45 -15.67
N LEU A 27 -9.31 1.58 -14.41
CA LEU A 27 -9.66 0.44 -13.57
C LEU A 27 -10.79 -0.39 -14.20
N LYS A 28 -11.81 0.28 -14.75
CA LYS A 28 -12.91 -0.34 -15.49
C LYS A 28 -12.41 -1.09 -16.72
N ALA A 29 -11.60 -0.45 -17.55
CA ALA A 29 -11.09 -1.06 -18.78
C ALA A 29 -10.28 -2.33 -18.48
N VAL A 30 -9.41 -2.29 -17.46
CA VAL A 30 -8.65 -3.46 -17.00
C VAL A 30 -9.56 -4.54 -16.44
N ALA A 31 -10.58 -4.19 -15.66
CA ALA A 31 -11.51 -5.14 -15.09
C ALA A 31 -12.38 -5.83 -16.14
N ASP A 32 -12.93 -5.07 -17.10
CA ASP A 32 -13.83 -5.57 -18.13
C ASP A 32 -13.11 -6.41 -19.19
N ASN A 33 -11.90 -5.99 -19.55
CA ASN A 33 -11.12 -6.61 -20.62
C ASN A 33 -9.62 -6.74 -20.29
N PRO A 34 -9.25 -7.53 -19.27
CA PRO A 34 -7.86 -7.67 -18.84
C PRO A 34 -6.93 -8.24 -19.92
N GLU A 35 -7.48 -9.01 -20.87
CA GLU A 35 -6.73 -9.60 -22.00
C GLU A 35 -6.21 -8.55 -23.00
N SER A 36 -6.80 -7.35 -22.99
CA SER A 36 -6.29 -6.22 -23.79
C SER A 36 -5.05 -5.56 -23.19
N PHE A 37 -4.63 -6.00 -22.00
CA PHE A 37 -3.46 -5.52 -21.27
C PHE A 37 -2.43 -6.65 -21.11
N PRO A 38 -1.12 -6.34 -21.01
CA PRO A 38 -0.08 -7.34 -20.80
C PRO A 38 -0.07 -7.80 -19.32
N ILE A 39 -1.15 -8.46 -18.89
CA ILE A 39 -1.35 -9.02 -17.55
C ILE A 39 -1.09 -10.53 -17.62
N GLY A 40 -0.22 -11.04 -16.73
CA GLY A 40 0.04 -12.47 -16.65
C GLY A 40 -1.20 -13.24 -16.19
N LYS A 41 -1.57 -14.31 -16.89
CA LYS A 41 -2.78 -15.13 -16.62
C LYS A 41 -4.06 -14.26 -16.59
N ALA A 42 -4.20 -13.30 -17.51
CA ALA A 42 -5.30 -12.32 -17.54
C ALA A 42 -6.70 -12.95 -17.46
N ALA A 43 -6.96 -14.02 -18.22
CA ALA A 43 -8.24 -14.73 -18.22
C ALA A 43 -8.60 -15.29 -16.83
N GLU A 44 -7.64 -15.91 -16.13
CA GLU A 44 -7.82 -16.47 -14.80
C GLU A 44 -8.05 -15.39 -13.73
N LYS A 45 -7.54 -14.17 -13.96
CA LYS A 45 -7.66 -13.05 -13.03
C LYS A 45 -8.89 -12.19 -13.26
N LYS A 46 -9.61 -12.36 -14.37
CA LYS A 46 -10.71 -11.49 -14.79
C LYS A 46 -11.78 -11.31 -13.70
N GLU A 47 -12.31 -12.41 -13.17
CA GLU A 47 -13.34 -12.36 -12.13
C GLU A 47 -12.86 -11.59 -10.89
N ARG A 48 -11.60 -11.80 -10.49
CA ARG A 48 -11.00 -11.14 -9.32
C ARG A 48 -10.77 -9.66 -9.56
N LEU A 49 -10.33 -9.27 -10.75
CA LEU A 49 -10.19 -7.87 -11.14
C LEU A 49 -11.56 -7.17 -11.12
N GLN A 50 -12.59 -7.78 -11.72
CA GLN A 50 -13.96 -7.24 -11.70
C GLN A 50 -14.52 -7.09 -10.29
N LYS A 51 -14.35 -8.14 -9.46
CA LYS A 51 -14.77 -8.12 -8.05
C LYS A 51 -14.06 -7.01 -7.27
N THR A 52 -12.74 -6.91 -7.40
CA THR A 52 -11.93 -5.90 -6.69
C THR A 52 -12.30 -4.48 -7.14
N TYR A 53 -12.50 -4.26 -8.43
CA TYR A 53 -12.94 -2.97 -8.99
C TYR A 53 -14.28 -2.53 -8.40
N LYS A 54 -15.30 -3.40 -8.41
CA LYS A 54 -16.63 -3.09 -7.84
C LYS A 54 -16.56 -2.76 -6.34
N GLN A 55 -15.73 -3.48 -5.60
CA GLN A 55 -15.48 -3.21 -4.17
C GLN A 55 -14.81 -1.85 -3.95
N ILE A 56 -13.83 -1.49 -4.78
CA ILE A 56 -13.23 -0.14 -4.74
C ILE A 56 -14.33 0.91 -4.93
N LEU A 57 -15.17 0.80 -5.97
CA LEU A 57 -16.24 1.76 -6.23
C LEU A 57 -17.21 1.90 -5.05
N SER A 58 -17.55 0.80 -4.38
CA SER A 58 -18.47 0.80 -3.24
C SER A 58 -17.96 1.64 -2.06
N LEU A 59 -16.63 1.75 -1.89
CA LEU A 59 -16.00 2.55 -0.84
C LEU A 59 -15.62 3.97 -1.29
N CYS A 60 -15.95 4.37 -2.50
CA CYS A 60 -15.55 5.65 -3.08
C CYS A 60 -16.66 6.71 -3.04
N PRO A 61 -16.30 8.00 -3.01
CA PRO A 61 -17.25 9.11 -2.95
C PRO A 61 -17.70 9.47 -4.37
N LEU A 62 -18.34 8.54 -5.07
CA LEU A 62 -18.86 8.76 -6.42
C LEU A 62 -20.22 9.45 -6.33
N ASP A 63 -20.33 10.69 -6.82
CA ASP A 63 -21.65 11.26 -7.03
C ASP A 63 -22.33 10.57 -8.21
N LYS A 64 -23.65 10.35 -8.09
CA LYS A 64 -24.52 9.71 -9.10
C LYS A 64 -24.54 10.43 -10.44
N THR A 65 -23.93 11.60 -10.55
CA THR A 65 -23.92 12.42 -11.76
C THR A 65 -22.55 12.53 -12.41
N GLN A 66 -21.48 12.08 -11.75
CA GLN A 66 -20.12 12.50 -12.07
C GLN A 66 -19.50 11.74 -13.24
N PHE A 67 -19.66 10.41 -13.30
CA PHE A 67 -19.05 9.57 -14.34
C PHE A 67 -20.07 8.59 -14.93
N LYS A 68 -20.65 8.94 -16.07
CA LYS A 68 -21.75 8.17 -16.70
C LYS A 68 -21.37 6.73 -17.01
N GLU A 69 -20.11 6.48 -17.36
CA GLU A 69 -19.60 5.15 -17.72
C GLU A 69 -19.31 4.26 -16.52
N ILE A 70 -18.97 4.84 -15.37
CA ILE A 70 -18.62 4.12 -14.13
C ILE A 70 -19.85 3.85 -13.27
N LYS A 71 -20.81 4.78 -13.30
CA LYS A 71 -22.02 4.73 -12.46
C LYS A 71 -22.77 3.39 -12.49
N PRO A 72 -22.98 2.73 -13.66
CA PRO A 72 -23.70 1.46 -13.70
C PRO A 72 -23.02 0.34 -12.90
N ASP A 73 -21.73 0.46 -12.61
CA ASP A 73 -20.94 -0.56 -11.90
C ASP A 73 -20.98 -0.38 -10.36
N VAL A 74 -21.58 0.70 -9.85
CA VAL A 74 -21.73 0.95 -8.41
C VAL A 74 -22.92 0.14 -7.89
N GLU A 75 -22.65 -1.09 -7.44
CA GLU A 75 -23.69 -2.01 -6.94
C GLU A 75 -24.19 -1.66 -5.53
N GLU A 76 -23.32 -1.11 -4.68
CA GLU A 76 -23.63 -0.76 -3.29
C GLU A 76 -22.85 0.49 -2.85
N GLU A 77 -23.50 1.45 -2.19
CA GLU A 77 -22.85 2.64 -1.63
C GLU A 77 -22.43 2.39 -0.16
N ASN A 78 -21.18 1.96 0.08
CA ASN A 78 -20.65 1.76 1.45
C ASN A 78 -19.90 2.98 2.00
N PHE A 79 -19.45 3.89 1.13
CA PHE A 79 -18.86 5.16 1.57
C PHE A 79 -19.83 5.99 2.43
N GLU A 80 -21.06 6.15 1.93
CA GLU A 80 -22.20 6.80 2.59
C GLU A 80 -23.48 5.97 2.37
N PRO A 81 -23.72 4.93 3.19
CA PRO A 81 -24.90 4.09 3.07
C PRO A 81 -26.20 4.89 3.09
N ARG A 82 -27.15 4.47 2.26
CA ARG A 82 -28.46 5.11 2.14
C ARG A 82 -29.47 4.40 3.03
N LYS A 83 -30.25 5.17 3.80
CA LYS A 83 -31.28 4.60 4.66
C LYS A 83 -32.39 4.00 3.80
N ASN A 84 -32.58 2.68 3.84
CA ASN A 84 -33.65 1.94 3.15
C ASN A 84 -33.88 2.36 1.68
N GLY A 85 -32.80 2.55 0.90
CA GLY A 85 -32.89 2.94 -0.51
C GLY A 85 -33.34 4.39 -0.76
N THR A 86 -33.43 5.22 0.28
CA THR A 86 -33.75 6.66 0.13
C THR A 86 -32.55 7.46 -0.36
N ALA A 87 -32.77 8.71 -0.81
CA ALA A 87 -31.67 9.62 -1.15
C ALA A 87 -30.89 10.11 0.08
N LYS A 88 -31.37 9.85 1.30
CA LYS A 88 -30.76 10.34 2.53
C LYS A 88 -29.69 9.38 3.03
N ALA A 89 -28.54 9.95 3.37
CA ALA A 89 -27.48 9.24 4.09
C ALA A 89 -28.02 8.68 5.40
N ASP A 90 -27.61 7.45 5.73
CA ASP A 90 -27.94 6.84 7.01
C ASP A 90 -27.10 7.49 8.13
N PRO A 91 -27.72 8.16 9.10
CA PRO A 91 -27.00 8.77 10.22
C PRO A 91 -26.29 7.73 11.10
N ASP A 92 -26.70 6.46 11.04
CA ASP A 92 -26.10 5.40 11.85
C ASP A 92 -24.72 4.97 11.33
N PHE A 93 -24.40 5.32 10.08
CA PHE A 93 -23.13 5.04 9.41
C PHE A 93 -22.19 6.24 9.33
N GLN A 94 -22.46 7.30 10.10
CA GLN A 94 -21.58 8.47 10.20
C GLN A 94 -20.38 8.21 11.13
N PRO A 95 -19.20 8.81 10.86
CA PRO A 95 -18.91 9.64 9.69
C PRO A 95 -18.80 8.82 8.40
N ARG A 96 -18.93 9.49 7.23
CA ARG A 96 -18.58 8.88 5.93
C ARG A 96 -17.14 8.41 5.97
N GLN A 97 -16.84 7.23 5.43
CA GLN A 97 -15.50 6.65 5.47
C GLN A 97 -15.32 5.64 4.33
N HIS A 98 -14.08 5.48 3.88
CA HIS A 98 -13.72 4.48 2.88
C HIS A 98 -13.44 3.09 3.49
N ILE A 99 -14.27 2.71 4.47
CA ILE A 99 -14.17 1.46 5.22
C ILE A 99 -15.46 0.68 5.04
N TYR A 100 -15.33 -0.59 4.63
CA TYR A 100 -16.44 -1.53 4.57
C TYR A 100 -16.87 -1.91 5.99
N ARG A 101 -18.07 -1.50 6.36
CA ARG A 101 -18.50 -1.47 7.75
C ARG A 101 -19.98 -1.84 7.90
N ARG A 102 -20.36 -2.30 9.08
CA ARG A 102 -21.72 -2.70 9.44
C ARG A 102 -22.08 -2.16 10.81
N LEU A 103 -23.37 -2.05 11.11
CA LEU A 103 -23.81 -1.76 12.47
C LEU A 103 -23.45 -2.91 13.40
N ARG A 104 -23.23 -2.58 14.68
CA ARG A 104 -23.05 -3.57 15.74
C ARG A 104 -24.29 -4.45 15.87
N ASN A 105 -24.10 -5.70 16.31
CA ASN A 105 -25.21 -6.63 16.51
C ASN A 105 -26.01 -6.25 17.77
N THR A 106 -27.27 -6.67 17.85
CA THR A 106 -28.15 -6.43 19.01
C THR A 106 -27.67 -7.08 20.31
N GLY A 107 -26.71 -8.01 20.25
CA GLY A 107 -26.07 -8.64 21.42
C GLY A 107 -24.74 -8.02 21.84
N ASP A 108 -24.24 -7.02 21.12
CA ASP A 108 -23.00 -6.33 21.46
C ASP A 108 -23.23 -5.39 22.66
N GLY A 109 -22.22 -5.25 23.53
CA GLY A 109 -22.31 -4.44 24.73
C GLY A 109 -22.50 -2.95 24.43
N PRO A 110 -23.00 -2.15 25.37
CA PRO A 110 -23.13 -0.71 25.17
C PRO A 110 -21.78 -0.01 24.92
N GLU A 111 -20.69 -0.58 25.46
CA GLU A 111 -19.28 -0.17 25.32
C GLU A 111 -18.73 -0.39 23.89
N ASP A 112 -19.33 -1.30 23.11
CA ASP A 112 -18.86 -1.61 21.75
C ASP A 112 -19.18 -0.45 20.77
N PRO A 113 -18.27 -0.16 19.82
CA PRO A 113 -18.51 0.87 18.82
C PRO A 113 -19.79 0.56 18.05
N LYS A 114 -20.60 1.59 17.79
CA LYS A 114 -21.87 1.47 17.03
C LYS A 114 -21.68 0.83 15.66
N ILE A 115 -20.49 0.99 15.08
CA ILE A 115 -20.09 0.45 13.78
C ILE A 115 -18.91 -0.51 13.98
N ARG A 116 -18.89 -1.60 13.22
CA ARG A 116 -17.81 -2.60 13.17
C ARG A 116 -17.28 -2.73 11.74
N VAL A 117 -16.04 -3.19 11.59
CA VAL A 117 -15.52 -3.66 10.30
C VAL A 117 -16.38 -4.83 9.83
N ASN A 118 -16.73 -4.86 8.55
CA ASN A 118 -17.50 -5.96 7.98
C ASN A 118 -16.55 -6.96 7.31
N PHE A 119 -16.42 -8.14 7.91
CA PHE A 119 -15.58 -9.24 7.43
C PHE A 119 -16.36 -10.22 6.55
N SER A 120 -17.22 -9.71 5.67
CA SER A 120 -17.99 -10.56 4.75
C SER A 120 -17.06 -11.37 3.85
N ASP A 121 -17.32 -12.67 3.70
CA ASP A 121 -16.59 -13.53 2.76
C ASP A 121 -16.69 -13.02 1.32
N ALA A 122 -17.74 -12.26 0.98
CA ALA A 122 -17.87 -11.59 -0.31
C ALA A 122 -16.76 -10.55 -0.55
N TRP A 123 -16.12 -10.03 0.50
CA TRP A 123 -14.99 -9.11 0.46
C TRP A 123 -13.63 -9.76 0.67
N SER A 124 -13.61 -11.08 0.76
CA SER A 124 -12.38 -11.86 0.82
C SER A 124 -11.79 -12.13 -0.56
N HIS A 125 -10.46 -12.22 -0.61
CA HIS A 125 -9.70 -12.55 -1.82
C HIS A 125 -8.70 -13.65 -1.52
N HIS A 126 -8.54 -14.55 -2.49
CA HIS A 126 -7.60 -15.64 -2.38
C HIS A 126 -6.14 -15.16 -2.33
N TYR A 127 -5.37 -15.75 -1.42
CA TYR A 127 -3.96 -15.52 -1.20
C TYR A 127 -3.24 -16.88 -0.96
N PRO A 128 -1.99 -17.05 -1.42
CA PRO A 128 -1.30 -16.16 -2.36
C PRO A 128 -2.07 -16.01 -3.65
N LEU A 129 -1.84 -14.89 -4.33
CA LEU A 129 -2.62 -14.52 -5.50
C LEU A 129 -2.59 -15.61 -6.58
N SER A 130 -1.58 -16.48 -6.58
CA SER A 130 -1.46 -17.59 -7.54
C SER A 130 -1.98 -18.95 -7.05
N LEU A 131 -1.99 -19.27 -5.75
CA LEU A 131 -2.24 -20.65 -5.27
C LEU A 131 -3.64 -20.93 -4.72
N GLN A 132 -4.53 -19.92 -4.63
CA GLN A 132 -5.91 -20.08 -4.11
C GLN A 132 -6.05 -20.76 -2.73
N GLU A 133 -5.02 -20.74 -1.89
CA GLU A 133 -4.97 -21.51 -0.63
C GLU A 133 -5.88 -20.94 0.46
N GLU A 134 -5.71 -19.66 0.78
CA GLU A 134 -6.40 -18.99 1.89
C GLU A 134 -7.13 -17.73 1.41
N LYS A 135 -8.03 -17.19 2.24
CA LYS A 135 -8.79 -15.99 1.94
C LYS A 135 -8.45 -14.88 2.93
N LEU A 136 -8.13 -13.70 2.40
CA LEU A 136 -7.89 -12.49 3.20
C LEU A 136 -9.03 -11.49 2.98
N ASN A 137 -9.58 -10.96 4.05
CA ASN A 137 -10.65 -9.97 4.02
C ASN A 137 -10.11 -8.57 3.77
N TYR A 138 -10.57 -7.91 2.71
CA TYR A 138 -10.23 -6.52 2.43
C TYR A 138 -11.41 -5.61 2.76
N TRP A 139 -11.13 -4.52 3.47
CA TRP A 139 -12.18 -3.63 3.97
C TRP A 139 -11.83 -2.15 3.83
N CYS A 140 -10.66 -1.81 3.28
CA CYS A 140 -10.26 -0.44 2.99
C CYS A 140 -9.95 -0.30 1.49
N HIS A 141 -10.40 0.79 0.88
CA HIS A 141 -10.16 1.04 -0.55
C HIS A 141 -8.67 1.17 -0.90
N TYR A 142 -7.84 1.68 0.00
CA TYR A 142 -6.40 1.80 -0.25
C TYR A 142 -5.78 0.42 -0.46
N ASP A 143 -6.10 -0.54 0.40
CA ASP A 143 -5.59 -1.91 0.29
C ASP A 143 -6.20 -2.65 -0.90
N LEU A 144 -7.48 -2.40 -1.22
CA LEU A 144 -8.10 -2.94 -2.43
C LEU A 144 -7.45 -2.42 -3.70
N LEU A 145 -7.06 -1.14 -3.73
CA LEU A 145 -6.32 -0.58 -4.86
C LEU A 145 -4.92 -1.21 -4.96
N GLY A 146 -4.25 -1.45 -3.84
CA GLY A 146 -2.98 -2.15 -3.81
C GLY A 146 -3.10 -3.59 -4.32
N LEU A 147 -4.16 -4.29 -3.92
CA LEU A 147 -4.52 -5.61 -4.44
C LEU A 147 -4.78 -5.58 -5.95
N PHE A 148 -5.56 -4.61 -6.43
CA PHE A 148 -5.86 -4.46 -7.86
C PHE A 148 -4.58 -4.30 -8.68
N PHE A 149 -3.63 -3.48 -8.20
CA PHE A 149 -2.32 -3.33 -8.82
C PHE A 149 -1.51 -4.63 -8.80
N SER A 150 -1.55 -5.38 -7.70
CA SER A 150 -0.86 -6.67 -7.58
C SER A 150 -1.42 -7.71 -8.57
N LEU A 151 -2.75 -7.71 -8.79
CA LEU A 151 -3.41 -8.57 -9.77
C LEU A 151 -3.01 -8.23 -11.21
N MET A 152 -2.80 -6.95 -11.51
CA MET A 152 -2.30 -6.49 -12.82
C MET A 152 -0.85 -6.92 -13.12
N GLY A 153 -0.10 -7.40 -12.12
CA GLY A 153 1.24 -7.95 -12.30
C GLY A 153 1.29 -9.21 -13.19
N PRO A 154 2.49 -9.72 -13.50
CA PRO A 154 3.77 -9.40 -12.87
C PRO A 154 4.40 -8.09 -13.37
N ALA A 155 5.47 -7.64 -12.69
CA ALA A 155 6.31 -6.57 -13.21
C ALA A 155 7.08 -7.02 -14.46
N GLN A 156 7.51 -6.06 -15.27
CA GLN A 156 8.27 -6.34 -16.49
C GLN A 156 9.67 -6.90 -16.17
N GLN A 157 10.27 -7.60 -17.13
CA GLN A 157 11.67 -8.02 -17.00
C GLN A 157 12.56 -6.80 -16.75
N ASN A 158 13.56 -6.92 -15.87
CA ASN A 158 14.46 -5.84 -15.44
C ASN A 158 13.81 -4.72 -14.62
N SER A 159 12.59 -4.95 -14.10
CA SER A 159 11.99 -4.07 -13.09
C SER A 159 12.81 -4.08 -11.81
N GLY A 160 13.21 -2.90 -11.36
CA GLY A 160 13.97 -2.65 -10.14
C GLY A 160 13.39 -1.50 -9.33
N LYS A 161 14.02 -1.20 -8.19
CA LYS A 161 13.53 -0.21 -7.22
C LYS A 161 13.26 1.14 -7.88
N PHE A 162 14.22 1.66 -8.65
CA PHE A 162 14.18 3.04 -9.15
C PHE A 162 13.45 3.22 -10.48
N ASN A 163 13.46 2.21 -11.35
CA ASN A 163 12.86 2.29 -12.67
C ASN A 163 11.39 1.81 -12.70
N PHE A 164 10.95 1.01 -11.71
CA PHE A 164 9.60 0.45 -11.69
C PHE A 164 8.90 0.59 -10.32
N PHE A 165 9.45 0.02 -9.25
CA PHE A 165 8.69 -0.12 -7.99
C PHE A 165 8.45 1.21 -7.27
N LEU A 166 9.43 2.11 -7.25
CA LEU A 166 9.26 3.44 -6.65
C LEU A 166 8.28 4.31 -7.48
N PRO A 167 8.39 4.41 -8.81
CA PRO A 167 7.37 5.08 -9.61
C PRO A 167 5.97 4.46 -9.46
N LEU A 168 5.86 3.14 -9.45
CA LEU A 168 4.58 2.45 -9.24
C LEU A 168 3.98 2.76 -7.86
N THR A 169 4.81 2.80 -6.82
CA THR A 169 4.37 3.18 -5.47
C THR A 169 3.90 4.64 -5.43
N ALA A 170 4.56 5.53 -6.17
CA ALA A 170 4.15 6.93 -6.30
C ALA A 170 2.81 7.07 -7.06
N VAL A 171 2.60 6.30 -8.14
CA VAL A 171 1.31 6.20 -8.84
C VAL A 171 0.22 5.74 -7.87
N TYR A 172 0.46 4.63 -7.18
CA TYR A 172 -0.47 4.06 -6.20
C TYR A 172 -0.81 5.06 -5.09
N ALA A 173 0.21 5.73 -4.52
CA ALA A 173 0.03 6.76 -3.50
C ALA A 173 -0.84 7.91 -4.00
N ARG A 174 -0.53 8.46 -5.19
CA ARG A 174 -1.32 9.54 -5.77
C ARG A 174 -2.76 9.11 -6.05
N TRP A 175 -2.98 7.91 -6.58
CA TRP A 175 -4.32 7.40 -6.84
C TRP A 175 -5.14 7.18 -5.57
N CYS A 176 -4.52 6.67 -4.50
CA CYS A 176 -5.15 6.60 -3.18
C CYS A 176 -5.67 7.97 -2.73
N PHE A 177 -4.86 9.01 -2.90
CA PHE A 177 -5.24 10.37 -2.53
C PHE A 177 -6.31 10.95 -3.46
N THR A 178 -6.18 10.76 -4.77
CA THR A 178 -7.15 11.24 -5.76
C THR A 178 -8.52 10.62 -5.54
N ILE A 179 -8.58 9.30 -5.30
CA ILE A 179 -9.82 8.55 -5.04
C ILE A 179 -10.39 8.88 -3.65
N GLY A 180 -9.53 8.91 -2.63
CA GLY A 180 -9.94 9.19 -1.25
C GLY A 180 -10.49 10.62 -1.06
N GLY A 181 -10.21 11.52 -2.00
CA GLY A 181 -10.77 12.86 -2.06
C GLY A 181 -10.20 13.84 -1.03
N SER A 182 -10.60 15.11 -1.17
CA SER A 182 -10.08 16.21 -0.35
C SER A 182 -10.79 16.32 0.98
N ARG A 183 -9.97 16.60 1.98
CA ARG A 183 -10.36 16.97 3.33
C ARG A 183 -10.50 18.48 3.38
N LYS A 184 -11.26 19.03 4.32
CA LYS A 184 -11.17 20.47 4.55
C LYS A 184 -9.78 20.73 5.10
N ARG A 185 -9.11 21.80 4.67
CA ARG A 185 -7.74 22.16 5.13
C ARG A 185 -7.59 22.12 6.67
N LYS A 186 -8.66 22.45 7.39
CA LYS A 186 -8.76 22.42 8.85
C LYS A 186 -8.79 21.02 9.49
N ASP A 187 -8.98 19.96 8.71
CA ASP A 187 -9.09 18.59 9.19
C ASP A 187 -7.70 17.91 9.30
N PHE A 188 -6.60 18.63 9.02
CA PHE A 188 -5.22 18.15 9.11
C PHE A 188 -4.51 18.69 10.37
N PRO A 189 -3.80 17.85 11.14
CA PRO A 189 -2.99 18.28 12.28
C PRO A 189 -1.82 19.22 11.90
N ASP A 190 -1.27 19.09 10.67
CA ASP A 190 -0.23 19.95 10.09
C ASP A 190 -0.72 20.62 8.80
N PRO A 191 -1.36 21.81 8.90
CA PRO A 191 -2.03 22.49 7.78
C PRO A 191 -1.18 23.02 6.61
N PRO A 192 0.15 23.21 6.68
CA PRO A 192 0.91 23.74 5.52
C PRO A 192 1.39 22.68 4.55
N ALA A 193 1.82 21.50 5.03
CA ALA A 193 2.47 20.53 4.17
C ALA A 193 1.46 19.86 3.22
N MET A 194 0.39 19.25 3.75
CA MET A 194 -0.55 18.52 2.89
C MET A 194 -1.60 19.40 2.19
N ALA A 195 -1.75 20.68 2.52
CA ALA A 195 -2.83 21.50 1.98
C ALA A 195 -2.65 21.95 0.53
N MET A 196 -1.41 21.96 0.00
CA MET A 196 -1.12 22.40 -1.37
C MET A 196 -1.64 21.42 -2.44
N ALA A 197 -1.91 20.16 -2.08
CA ALA A 197 -2.25 19.09 -3.01
C ALA A 197 -3.76 18.92 -3.29
N PHE A 198 -4.64 19.77 -2.74
CA PHE A 198 -6.07 19.46 -2.75
C PHE A 198 -6.95 20.61 -3.25
N VAL A 199 -7.46 20.45 -4.47
CA VAL A 199 -8.80 20.96 -4.83
C VAL A 199 -9.80 20.23 -3.94
N GLU A 200 -10.78 20.94 -3.35
CA GLU A 200 -11.87 20.32 -2.57
C GLU A 200 -12.64 19.27 -3.41
N LYS A 201 -12.20 18.01 -3.35
CA LYS A 201 -12.86 16.83 -3.92
C LYS A 201 -13.71 16.12 -2.85
N PRO A 202 -14.86 15.51 -3.21
CA PRO A 202 -15.64 14.67 -2.29
C PRO A 202 -14.77 13.54 -1.72
N GLY A 203 -14.77 13.35 -0.41
CA GLY A 203 -13.93 12.35 0.27
C GLY A 203 -14.00 12.49 1.79
N HIS A 204 -13.75 11.41 2.54
CA HIS A 204 -13.77 11.48 4.00
C HIS A 204 -12.77 10.54 4.66
N GLY A 205 -12.15 11.05 5.71
CA GLY A 205 -11.19 10.31 6.52
C GLY A 205 -9.75 10.64 6.13
N PRO A 206 -8.84 10.63 7.11
CA PRO A 206 -7.42 10.98 6.99
C PRO A 206 -6.64 10.02 6.07
N PRO A 207 -5.54 10.48 5.44
CA PRO A 207 -4.85 9.74 4.40
C PRO A 207 -3.92 8.69 5.01
N PRO A 208 -3.49 7.68 4.24
CA PRO A 208 -2.35 6.88 4.64
C PRO A 208 -1.16 7.78 5.00
N ALA A 209 -0.52 7.49 6.12
CA ALA A 209 0.69 8.17 6.58
C ALA A 209 1.96 7.65 5.89
N MET A 210 1.88 6.45 5.31
CA MET A 210 2.92 5.74 4.56
C MET A 210 2.27 4.86 3.49
N PHE A 211 3.01 4.65 2.40
CA PHE A 211 2.76 3.65 1.36
C PHE A 211 3.95 2.72 1.25
N GLN A 212 3.72 1.51 0.78
CA GLN A 212 4.75 0.49 0.74
C GLN A 212 4.57 -0.40 -0.48
N CYS A 213 5.69 -0.83 -1.06
CA CYS A 213 5.73 -1.87 -2.07
C CYS A 213 6.76 -2.93 -1.66
N THR A 214 6.34 -4.18 -1.68
CA THR A 214 7.19 -5.35 -1.48
C THR A 214 7.21 -6.16 -2.77
N TRP A 215 8.38 -6.58 -3.25
CA TRP A 215 8.51 -7.35 -4.48
C TRP A 215 9.55 -8.46 -4.35
N GLY A 216 9.43 -9.48 -5.17
CA GLY A 216 10.39 -10.59 -5.22
C GLY A 216 10.13 -11.50 -6.40
N GLU A 217 10.99 -12.50 -6.55
CA GLU A 217 10.80 -13.56 -7.54
C GLU A 217 9.49 -14.30 -7.24
N GLY A 218 8.67 -14.53 -8.26
CA GLY A 218 7.42 -15.26 -8.22
C GLY A 218 7.45 -16.48 -9.14
N GLU A 219 6.27 -16.99 -9.48
CA GLU A 219 6.17 -18.14 -10.40
C GLU A 219 6.80 -17.85 -11.77
N GLU A 220 7.41 -18.87 -12.38
CA GLU A 220 7.99 -18.80 -13.73
C GLU A 220 9.01 -17.66 -13.90
N SER A 221 9.76 -17.33 -12.85
CA SER A 221 10.78 -16.26 -12.84
C SER A 221 10.23 -14.86 -13.13
N LYS A 222 8.92 -14.66 -12.99
CA LYS A 222 8.27 -13.35 -13.05
C LYS A 222 8.44 -12.62 -11.73
N VAL A 223 8.53 -11.30 -11.77
CA VAL A 223 8.62 -10.50 -10.53
C VAL A 223 7.21 -10.16 -10.03
N GLU A 224 6.85 -10.72 -8.89
CA GLU A 224 5.60 -10.42 -8.18
C GLU A 224 5.82 -9.27 -7.22
N PHE A 225 4.75 -8.51 -6.96
CA PHE A 225 4.79 -7.42 -6.00
C PHE A 225 3.44 -7.27 -5.31
N SER A 226 3.48 -6.62 -4.14
CA SER A 226 2.31 -6.24 -3.37
C SER A 226 2.46 -4.82 -2.84
N LEU A 227 1.39 -4.04 -2.97
CA LEU A 227 1.30 -2.65 -2.53
C LEU A 227 0.37 -2.53 -1.34
N GLY A 228 0.72 -1.66 -0.40
CA GLY A 228 -0.07 -1.43 0.80
C GLY A 228 0.03 0.00 1.31
N ALA A 229 -0.97 0.37 2.09
CA ALA A 229 -1.09 1.71 2.66
C ALA A 229 -1.34 1.61 4.16
N SER A 230 -0.68 2.49 4.92
CA SER A 230 -0.87 2.52 6.37
C SER A 230 -2.27 3.01 6.71
N MET A 231 -2.81 2.50 7.80
CA MET A 231 -4.06 3.01 8.37
C MET A 231 -3.83 4.20 9.31
N GLY A 232 -2.57 4.61 9.50
CA GLY A 232 -2.14 5.62 10.47
C GLY A 232 -2.88 6.96 10.35
N GLY A 233 -3.34 7.33 9.16
CA GLY A 233 -4.24 8.46 8.99
C GLY A 233 -5.44 8.40 9.91
N GLN A 234 -6.15 7.26 9.90
CA GLN A 234 -7.43 7.04 10.59
C GLN A 234 -7.35 7.19 12.11
N ASN A 235 -6.17 7.49 12.68
CA ASN A 235 -5.99 7.82 14.09
C ASN A 235 -6.20 9.31 14.41
N PHE A 236 -6.30 10.20 13.41
CA PHE A 236 -6.21 11.66 13.58
C PHE A 236 -7.47 12.45 13.19
N GLY A 237 -8.62 11.79 13.01
CA GLY A 237 -9.88 12.48 12.69
C GLY A 237 -10.50 13.16 13.93
N GLY A 238 -10.86 14.44 13.84
CA GLY A 238 -11.35 15.23 14.99
C GLY A 238 -12.71 14.82 15.61
N LYS A 239 -13.48 13.94 14.94
CA LYS A 239 -14.69 13.30 15.50
C LYS A 239 -14.63 11.81 15.23
N GLN A 240 -14.05 11.05 16.14
CA GLN A 240 -14.08 9.59 16.07
C GLN A 240 -15.25 9.07 16.90
N LEU A 241 -15.92 8.04 16.39
CA LEU A 241 -16.86 7.27 17.19
C LEU A 241 -16.08 6.63 18.36
N PRO A 242 -16.62 6.62 19.59
CA PRO A 242 -16.01 5.93 20.71
C PRO A 242 -15.66 4.48 20.35
N GLY A 243 -14.44 4.03 20.69
CA GLY A 243 -13.94 2.67 20.43
C GLY A 243 -13.63 2.31 18.97
N TRP A 244 -14.02 3.14 17.98
CA TRP A 244 -13.88 2.79 16.57
C TRP A 244 -12.42 2.68 16.11
N ARG A 245 -11.57 3.58 16.59
CA ARG A 245 -10.13 3.57 16.28
C ARG A 245 -9.47 2.27 16.70
N GLU A 246 -9.63 1.91 17.97
CA GLU A 246 -9.07 0.67 18.53
C GLU A 246 -9.58 -0.55 17.77
N HIS A 247 -10.88 -0.55 17.40
CA HIS A 247 -11.45 -1.62 16.59
C HIS A 247 -10.82 -1.75 15.21
N LEU A 248 -10.52 -0.64 14.52
CA LEU A 248 -9.80 -0.65 13.24
C LEU A 248 -8.37 -1.17 13.40
N GLN A 249 -7.66 -0.71 14.44
CA GLN A 249 -6.29 -1.13 14.72
C GLN A 249 -6.23 -2.63 15.03
N ARG A 250 -7.19 -3.13 15.83
CA ARG A 250 -7.38 -4.54 16.15
C ARG A 250 -7.65 -5.37 14.90
N ALA A 251 -8.58 -4.92 14.05
CA ALA A 251 -8.90 -5.58 12.78
C ALA A 251 -7.68 -5.72 11.86
N ARG A 252 -6.82 -4.69 11.79
CA ARG A 252 -5.55 -4.73 11.06
C ARG A 252 -4.56 -5.70 11.69
N PHE A 253 -4.41 -5.68 13.01
CA PHE A 253 -3.53 -6.58 13.74
C PHE A 253 -3.90 -8.04 13.51
N ASP A 254 -5.20 -8.37 13.55
CA ASP A 254 -5.67 -9.75 13.48
C ASP A 254 -5.31 -10.44 12.15
N LEU A 255 -5.06 -9.68 11.09
CA LEU A 255 -4.51 -10.19 9.84
C LEU A 255 -3.14 -10.87 10.03
N LEU A 256 -2.37 -10.45 11.02
CA LEU A 256 -1.05 -11.02 11.35
C LEU A 256 -1.16 -12.26 12.26
N GLY A 257 -2.33 -12.59 12.83
CA GLY A 257 -2.46 -13.57 13.91
C GLY A 257 -1.88 -14.96 13.60
N ASN A 258 -1.95 -15.40 12.34
CA ASN A 258 -1.39 -16.67 11.86
C ASN A 258 -0.16 -16.49 10.96
N TRP A 259 0.29 -15.26 10.74
CA TRP A 259 1.38 -14.97 9.82
C TRP A 259 2.71 -15.45 10.39
N ASN A 260 3.36 -16.42 9.74
CA ASN A 260 4.69 -16.95 10.11
C ASN A 260 4.85 -17.35 11.58
N ASP A 261 3.76 -17.78 12.24
CA ASP A 261 3.76 -18.06 13.68
C ASP A 261 4.25 -16.87 14.55
N ILE A 262 4.04 -15.63 14.08
CA ILE A 262 4.47 -14.39 14.74
C ILE A 262 3.91 -14.24 16.16
N LYS A 263 2.78 -14.89 16.46
CA LYS A 263 2.17 -14.94 17.80
C LYS A 263 3.10 -15.49 18.88
N ASN A 264 4.09 -16.31 18.50
CA ASN A 264 5.09 -16.87 19.42
C ASN A 264 6.37 -16.03 19.47
N SER A 265 6.45 -14.94 18.71
CA SER A 265 7.61 -14.06 18.68
C SER A 265 7.67 -13.16 19.93
N LYS A 266 8.89 -12.76 20.27
CA LYS A 266 9.20 -11.85 21.38
C LYS A 266 10.11 -10.74 20.87
N TRP A 267 10.03 -9.57 21.50
CA TRP A 267 10.92 -8.45 21.22
C TRP A 267 11.42 -7.83 22.52
N THR A 268 12.52 -7.07 22.43
CA THR A 268 13.16 -6.45 23.60
C THR A 268 13.21 -4.94 23.45
N LYS A 269 12.91 -4.22 24.53
CA LYS A 269 13.09 -2.76 24.64
C LYS A 269 13.50 -2.42 26.07
N ASP A 270 14.56 -1.63 26.19
CA ASP A 270 15.13 -1.22 27.49
C ASP A 270 15.42 -2.42 28.42
N GLY A 271 15.92 -3.52 27.85
CA GLY A 271 16.24 -4.77 28.56
C GLY A 271 15.04 -5.61 29.01
N LYS A 272 13.80 -5.20 28.70
CA LYS A 272 12.57 -5.95 28.98
C LYS A 272 12.09 -6.70 27.75
N VAL A 273 11.70 -7.95 27.95
CA VAL A 273 11.14 -8.81 26.91
C VAL A 273 9.61 -8.69 26.92
N PHE A 274 9.04 -8.52 25.74
CA PHE A 274 7.61 -8.41 25.53
C PHE A 274 7.16 -9.48 24.53
N ASP A 275 6.00 -10.08 24.79
CA ASP A 275 5.35 -10.97 23.84
C ASP A 275 4.67 -10.15 22.73
N PHE A 276 4.59 -10.73 21.53
CA PHE A 276 3.79 -10.18 20.45
C PHE A 276 2.31 -10.16 20.85
N GLY A 277 1.69 -8.99 20.75
CA GLY A 277 0.32 -8.81 21.20
C GLY A 277 -0.26 -7.48 20.76
N PHE A 278 -1.58 -7.39 20.81
CA PHE A 278 -2.26 -6.12 20.60
C PHE A 278 -1.98 -5.19 21.79
N GLY A 279 -1.62 -3.93 21.51
CA GLY A 279 -1.19 -2.98 22.54
C GLY A 279 0.26 -3.16 23.02
N THR A 280 0.99 -4.18 22.55
CA THR A 280 2.43 -4.35 22.80
C THR A 280 3.22 -4.20 21.50
N TYR A 281 4.10 -3.20 21.44
CA TYR A 281 4.85 -2.90 20.21
C TYR A 281 6.19 -2.20 20.49
N PRO A 282 7.24 -2.47 19.68
CA PRO A 282 8.57 -1.88 19.89
C PRO A 282 8.63 -0.37 19.62
N GLY A 283 7.85 0.11 18.64
CA GLY A 283 7.83 1.51 18.22
C GLY A 283 6.81 2.41 18.92
N ASN A 284 6.30 3.39 18.18
CA ASN A 284 5.21 4.30 18.58
C ASN A 284 3.90 4.00 17.85
N THR A 285 3.88 2.95 17.03
CA THR A 285 2.74 2.50 16.24
C THR A 285 2.41 1.08 16.70
N GLU A 286 1.15 0.67 16.70
CA GLU A 286 0.78 -0.73 16.96
C GLU A 286 1.04 -1.63 15.75
N PHE A 287 1.28 -2.92 15.98
CA PHE A 287 1.37 -3.91 14.91
C PHE A 287 0.10 -3.92 14.04
N GLY A 288 0.28 -4.16 12.74
CA GLY A 288 -0.82 -4.17 11.77
C GLY A 288 -1.17 -2.78 11.20
N ASN A 289 -0.77 -1.68 11.83
CA ASN A 289 -1.16 -0.33 11.35
C ASN A 289 -0.20 0.28 10.31
N CYS A 290 0.93 -0.38 10.07
CA CYS A 290 1.90 -0.01 9.06
C CYS A 290 1.39 -0.33 7.64
N ALA A 291 2.01 0.26 6.63
CA ALA A 291 1.62 0.07 5.23
C ALA A 291 1.96 -1.35 4.70
N GLU A 292 2.91 -1.98 5.36
CA GLU A 292 3.49 -3.29 5.13
C GLU A 292 2.52 -4.45 5.40
N THR A 293 1.42 -4.25 6.14
CA THR A 293 0.63 -5.36 6.68
C THR A 293 0.10 -6.32 5.61
N TYR A 294 -0.58 -5.84 4.55
CA TYR A 294 -0.94 -6.73 3.43
C TYR A 294 0.30 -7.19 2.66
N PRO A 295 1.20 -6.29 2.21
CA PRO A 295 2.38 -6.71 1.46
C PRO A 295 3.23 -7.79 2.13
N PHE A 296 3.40 -7.78 3.45
CA PHE A 296 4.16 -8.77 4.19
C PHE A 296 3.42 -10.09 4.31
N ILE A 297 2.09 -10.05 4.49
CA ILE A 297 1.29 -11.27 4.35
C ILE A 297 1.52 -11.83 2.95
N HIS A 298 1.33 -11.02 1.89
CA HIS A 298 1.48 -11.46 0.50
C HIS A 298 2.86 -12.01 0.16
N MET A 299 3.91 -11.28 0.51
CA MET A 299 5.24 -11.50 -0.06
C MET A 299 6.22 -12.18 0.90
N LEU A 300 5.94 -12.12 2.21
CA LEU A 300 6.80 -12.69 3.25
C LEU A 300 6.12 -13.82 4.02
N GLY A 301 4.88 -14.21 3.67
CA GLY A 301 4.20 -15.33 4.32
C GLY A 301 4.79 -16.70 3.96
N ALA A 302 4.64 -17.67 4.86
CA ALA A 302 5.29 -18.98 4.85
C ALA A 302 5.18 -19.77 3.54
N HIS A 303 4.14 -19.55 2.73
CA HIS A 303 3.97 -20.16 1.41
C HIS A 303 5.12 -19.80 0.43
N ARG A 304 5.84 -18.68 0.62
CA ARG A 304 7.04 -18.29 -0.19
C ARG A 304 8.37 -18.63 0.49
N LYS A 305 8.42 -19.63 1.37
CA LYS A 305 9.63 -19.95 2.15
C LYS A 305 10.89 -20.10 1.28
N GLN A 306 10.73 -20.61 0.05
CA GLN A 306 11.77 -20.56 -0.97
C GLN A 306 11.65 -19.24 -1.75
N GLY A 307 12.67 -18.38 -1.71
CA GLY A 307 12.69 -17.09 -2.41
C GLY A 307 12.32 -15.88 -1.54
N GLN A 308 11.80 -16.11 -0.32
CA GLN A 308 11.61 -15.07 0.69
C GLN A 308 12.88 -14.27 0.94
N GLU A 309 14.04 -14.92 0.98
CA GLU A 309 15.34 -14.28 1.20
C GLU A 309 15.71 -13.28 0.10
N ARG A 310 15.03 -13.33 -1.05
CA ARG A 310 15.23 -12.43 -2.20
C ARG A 310 14.27 -11.27 -2.24
N VAL A 311 13.27 -11.26 -1.36
CA VAL A 311 12.25 -10.21 -1.32
C VAL A 311 12.88 -8.89 -0.88
N GLN A 312 12.44 -7.82 -1.52
CA GLN A 312 12.86 -6.46 -1.28
C GLN A 312 11.63 -5.59 -1.03
N GLY A 313 11.83 -4.41 -0.48
CA GLY A 313 10.74 -3.47 -0.32
C GLY A 313 11.21 -2.04 -0.24
N LEU A 314 10.23 -1.14 -0.28
CA LEU A 314 10.43 0.28 -0.04
C LEU A 314 9.21 0.88 0.65
N ALA A 315 9.43 1.93 1.44
CA ALA A 315 8.37 2.71 2.05
C ALA A 315 8.46 4.18 1.59
N LEU A 316 7.33 4.73 1.15
CA LEU A 316 7.18 6.07 0.60
C LEU A 316 6.20 6.89 1.44
N SER A 317 6.66 8.04 1.89
CA SER A 317 5.87 9.00 2.66
C SER A 317 5.01 9.86 1.74
N PRO A 318 3.75 10.15 2.10
CA PRO A 318 2.89 11.04 1.31
C PRO A 318 3.39 12.48 1.22
N SER A 319 4.44 12.84 1.98
CA SER A 319 5.02 14.19 1.94
C SER A 319 5.54 14.60 0.55
N PHE A 320 5.74 13.66 -0.38
CA PHE A 320 6.15 14.02 -1.75
C PHE A 320 5.05 14.76 -2.52
N MET A 321 3.78 14.55 -2.17
CA MET A 321 2.65 15.25 -2.80
C MET A 321 2.57 16.73 -2.40
N THR A 322 3.38 17.18 -1.44
CA THR A 322 3.47 18.58 -1.02
C THR A 322 4.49 19.38 -1.84
N ASP A 323 5.20 18.71 -2.74
CA ASP A 323 6.20 19.30 -3.62
C ASP A 323 5.52 19.63 -4.96
N GLU A 324 5.48 20.92 -5.32
CA GLU A 324 4.75 21.40 -6.51
C GLU A 324 5.24 20.72 -7.79
N ASP A 325 6.55 20.52 -7.93
CA ASP A 325 7.14 19.86 -9.10
C ASP A 325 6.64 18.40 -9.21
N LEU A 326 6.55 17.71 -8.06
CA LEU A 326 6.05 16.34 -8.01
C LEU A 326 4.54 16.25 -8.20
N TRP A 327 3.81 17.33 -7.99
CA TRP A 327 2.39 17.38 -8.33
C TRP A 327 2.18 17.41 -9.85
N GLU A 328 2.96 18.22 -10.57
CA GLU A 328 2.87 18.33 -12.03
C GLU A 328 3.35 17.07 -12.75
N GLY A 329 4.33 16.36 -12.19
CA GLY A 329 4.83 15.12 -12.79
C GLY A 329 5.79 14.36 -11.90
N TYR A 330 5.99 13.07 -12.22
CA TYR A 330 6.92 12.24 -11.46
C TYR A 330 8.37 12.68 -11.71
N SER A 331 9.16 12.79 -10.64
CA SER A 331 10.61 13.04 -10.71
C SER A 331 11.34 12.19 -9.67
N LEU A 332 12.12 11.21 -10.13
CA LEU A 332 12.89 10.36 -9.23
C LEU A 332 13.85 11.18 -8.36
N ARG A 333 14.55 12.15 -8.95
CA ARG A 333 15.50 13.01 -8.25
C ARG A 333 14.86 13.77 -7.09
N LYS A 334 13.61 14.20 -7.25
CA LYS A 334 12.87 14.97 -6.23
C LYS A 334 12.30 14.04 -5.15
N ILE A 335 11.76 12.88 -5.54
CA ILE A 335 11.28 11.86 -4.60
C ILE A 335 12.43 11.34 -3.73
N TYR A 336 13.58 11.09 -4.34
CA TYR A 336 14.77 10.55 -3.68
C TYR A 336 15.75 11.66 -3.25
N ALA A 337 15.24 12.83 -2.88
CA ALA A 337 16.07 13.92 -2.38
C ALA A 337 16.54 13.62 -0.95
N GLU A 338 17.85 13.77 -0.71
CA GLU A 338 18.42 13.70 0.64
C GLU A 338 17.85 14.81 1.54
N SER A 339 17.76 14.51 2.84
CA SER A 339 17.31 15.47 3.84
C SER A 339 17.97 15.24 5.18
N GLN A 340 18.21 16.33 5.90
CA GLN A 340 18.49 16.32 7.34
C GLN A 340 17.23 16.78 8.09
N PRO A 341 16.88 16.18 9.24
CA PRO A 341 17.58 15.10 9.94
C PRO A 341 17.29 13.70 9.37
N LYS A 342 18.16 12.74 9.72
CA LYS A 342 17.89 11.30 9.57
C LYS A 342 16.66 10.90 10.40
N ARG A 343 15.77 10.09 9.83
CA ARG A 343 14.56 9.61 10.53
C ARG A 343 14.80 8.33 11.32
N ASP A 344 15.66 7.46 10.80
CA ASP A 344 16.17 6.29 11.50
C ASP A 344 17.61 6.60 11.95
N PRO A 345 17.95 6.43 13.24
CA PRO A 345 19.33 6.59 13.70
C PRO A 345 20.29 5.57 13.07
N ASP A 346 19.77 4.44 12.57
CA ASP A 346 20.58 3.40 11.91
C ASP A 346 20.88 3.72 10.44
N ASP A 347 20.26 4.76 9.85
CA ASP A 347 20.48 5.12 8.45
C ASP A 347 21.75 5.98 8.30
N ASP A 348 22.55 5.72 7.27
CA ASP A 348 23.70 6.57 6.93
C ASP A 348 23.29 7.88 6.24
N ILE A 349 22.20 7.85 5.46
CA ILE A 349 21.65 9.00 4.74
C ILE A 349 20.14 9.08 4.99
N GLY A 350 19.64 10.28 5.30
CA GLY A 350 18.21 10.54 5.41
C GLY A 350 17.63 11.00 4.08
N TYR A 351 16.41 10.56 3.77
CA TYR A 351 15.67 10.99 2.57
C TYR A 351 14.38 11.72 2.94
N LYS A 352 14.01 12.72 2.11
CA LYS A 352 12.85 13.59 2.36
C LYS A 352 11.54 12.80 2.36
N HIS A 353 11.42 11.82 1.46
CA HIS A 353 10.18 11.08 1.21
C HIS A 353 10.31 9.56 1.40
N MET A 354 11.51 9.00 1.35
CA MET A 354 11.75 7.57 1.57
C MET A 354 12.03 7.29 3.04
N TRP A 355 11.50 6.19 3.56
CA TRP A 355 11.66 5.82 4.96
C TRP A 355 12.20 4.41 5.08
N SER A 356 13.07 4.21 6.06
CA SER A 356 13.40 2.88 6.57
C SER A 356 12.21 2.26 7.30
N PRO A 357 12.17 0.91 7.41
CA PRO A 357 11.12 0.22 8.15
C PRO A 357 11.04 0.74 9.58
N CYS A 358 9.83 1.03 10.06
CA CYS A 358 9.64 1.38 11.47
C CYS A 358 9.96 0.17 12.37
N GLN A 359 10.15 0.39 13.68
CA GLN A 359 10.54 -0.67 14.61
C GLN A 359 9.62 -1.92 14.58
N ASN A 360 8.33 -1.74 14.34
CA ASN A 360 7.41 -2.88 14.17
C ASN A 360 7.68 -3.65 12.88
N CYS A 361 7.88 -2.93 11.77
CA CYS A 361 8.20 -3.54 10.49
C CYS A 361 9.57 -4.23 10.54
N LYS A 362 10.56 -3.64 11.22
CA LYS A 362 11.85 -4.28 11.52
C LYS A 362 11.62 -5.61 12.22
N HIS A 363 10.83 -5.63 13.30
CA HIS A 363 10.48 -6.87 14.01
C HIS A 363 9.89 -7.94 13.08
N LEU A 364 8.88 -7.57 12.27
CA LEU A 364 8.26 -8.49 11.31
C LEU A 364 9.26 -9.03 10.27
N ILE A 365 10.10 -8.16 9.70
CA ILE A 365 11.14 -8.58 8.74
C ILE A 365 12.14 -9.53 9.41
N THR A 366 12.63 -9.18 10.61
CA THR A 366 13.62 -9.99 11.33
C THR A 366 13.09 -11.33 11.79
N HIS A 367 11.78 -11.42 12.06
CA HIS A 367 11.11 -12.69 12.38
C HIS A 367 11.12 -13.66 11.19
N VAL A 368 11.12 -13.14 9.97
CA VAL A 368 11.28 -13.95 8.75
C VAL A 368 12.76 -14.26 8.53
N ASN A 369 13.58 -13.23 8.39
CA ASN A 369 15.04 -13.34 8.30
C ASN A 369 15.69 -11.97 8.56
N ILE A 370 16.59 -11.91 9.54
CA ILE A 370 17.32 -10.69 9.90
C ILE A 370 18.12 -10.08 8.74
N GLU A 371 18.70 -10.92 7.87
CA GLU A 371 19.52 -10.49 6.73
C GLU A 371 18.73 -9.75 5.64
N MET A 372 17.39 -9.75 5.73
CA MET A 372 16.53 -9.05 4.79
C MET A 372 16.38 -7.57 5.11
N LEU A 373 16.71 -7.11 6.32
CA LEU A 373 16.40 -5.76 6.76
C LEU A 373 16.94 -4.68 5.81
N ASP A 374 18.18 -4.82 5.36
CA ASP A 374 18.81 -3.86 4.45
C ASP A 374 18.11 -3.76 3.10
N ARG A 375 17.40 -4.81 2.66
CA ARG A 375 16.64 -4.83 1.41
C ARG A 375 15.35 -4.02 1.45
N PHE A 376 14.95 -3.59 2.64
CA PHE A 376 13.79 -2.72 2.85
C PHE A 376 14.19 -1.27 3.20
N ARG A 377 15.49 -1.01 3.38
CA ARG A 377 16.01 0.33 3.61
C ARG A 377 16.14 1.10 2.29
N PRO A 378 16.10 2.45 2.33
CA PRO A 378 16.56 3.26 1.21
C PRO A 378 18.01 2.90 0.86
N ASP A 379 18.33 2.81 -0.43
CA ASP A 379 19.71 2.60 -0.87
C ASP A 379 20.53 3.88 -0.66
N GLU A 380 21.74 3.73 -0.13
CA GLU A 380 22.65 4.85 0.15
C GLU A 380 23.11 5.58 -1.12
N THR A 381 23.29 4.85 -2.22
CA THR A 381 23.74 5.39 -3.51
C THR A 381 22.61 5.29 -4.54
N PRO A 382 21.75 6.30 -4.69
CA PRO A 382 20.76 6.29 -5.74
C PRO A 382 21.42 6.34 -7.13
N PRO A 383 20.81 5.71 -8.15
CA PRO A 383 21.28 5.79 -9.51
C PRO A 383 21.37 7.24 -9.99
N MET A 384 22.45 7.57 -10.67
CA MET A 384 22.65 8.84 -11.32
C MET A 384 21.66 8.98 -12.49
N PRO A 385 21.35 10.21 -12.97
CA PRO A 385 20.43 10.42 -14.08
C PRO A 385 20.77 9.61 -15.36
N ALA A 386 22.05 9.33 -15.60
CA ALA A 386 22.51 8.50 -16.71
C ALA A 386 22.16 7.01 -16.54
N ASP A 387 22.02 6.52 -15.30
CA ASP A 387 21.66 5.14 -14.97
C ASP A 387 20.15 4.87 -15.15
N LEU A 388 19.38 5.89 -15.50
CA LEU A 388 17.92 5.85 -15.68
C LEU A 388 17.50 5.95 -17.15
N GLU A 389 18.45 6.13 -18.07
CA GLU A 389 18.18 6.03 -19.51
C GLU A 389 17.82 4.58 -19.85
N GLU A 390 16.81 4.40 -20.72
CA GLU A 390 16.21 3.09 -21.00
C GLU A 390 17.26 2.01 -21.34
N GLY A 391 17.28 0.92 -20.56
CA GLY A 391 17.92 -0.34 -20.95
C GLY A 391 18.98 -0.88 -20.00
N GLY A 392 19.52 -0.08 -19.08
CA GLY A 392 20.45 -0.54 -18.06
C GLY A 392 19.74 -0.86 -16.75
N GLY A 393 18.93 -1.93 -16.71
CA GLY A 393 18.55 -2.48 -15.41
C GLY A 393 19.83 -2.68 -14.60
N SER A 394 19.88 -2.17 -13.37
CA SER A 394 21.02 -2.38 -12.49
C SER A 394 21.33 -3.87 -12.43
N ASP A 395 22.38 -4.29 -13.14
CA ASP A 395 22.99 -5.59 -12.94
C ASP A 395 23.50 -5.58 -11.51
N GLY A 396 22.63 -6.01 -10.59
CA GLY A 396 22.99 -6.38 -9.23
C GLY A 396 23.84 -7.64 -9.23
N ARG A 397 24.87 -7.70 -10.07
CA ARG A 397 26.09 -8.45 -9.75
C ARG A 397 26.89 -7.56 -8.84
N SER A 398 26.74 -7.80 -7.55
CA SER A 398 27.86 -7.58 -6.65
C SER A 398 29.05 -8.37 -7.23
N ASP A 399 29.99 -7.65 -7.83
CA ASP A 399 31.35 -8.16 -7.97
C ASP A 399 31.84 -8.43 -6.53
N LEU A 400 31.75 -9.70 -6.14
CA LEU A 400 32.60 -10.29 -5.13
C LEU A 400 34.02 -9.92 -5.53
N LYS A 401 34.57 -8.91 -4.85
CA LYS A 401 35.94 -8.43 -5.02
C LYS A 401 36.89 -9.62 -4.92
N ALA A 402 37.33 -10.12 -6.07
CA ALA A 402 38.49 -10.97 -6.17
C ALA A 402 39.73 -10.09 -5.95
N ASN A 403 40.10 -9.90 -4.69
CA ASN A 403 41.41 -9.46 -4.25
C ASN A 403 41.76 -10.34 -3.05
N GLY A 404 42.80 -11.15 -3.02
CA GLY A 404 43.88 -11.38 -3.95
C GLY A 404 44.89 -12.24 -3.19
N ASN A 405 45.68 -13.04 -3.90
CA ASN A 405 47.06 -13.29 -3.49
C ASN A 405 47.90 -13.82 -4.66
N LEU A 406 48.83 -12.94 -5.03
CA LEU A 406 50.18 -13.13 -5.56
C LEU A 406 50.49 -14.25 -6.57
N LYS A 407 50.98 -13.77 -7.72
CA LYS A 407 51.97 -14.41 -8.59
C LYS A 407 53.14 -15.03 -7.81
N ILE A 408 53.57 -16.23 -8.21
CA ILE A 408 54.98 -16.65 -8.37
C ILE A 408 54.99 -17.65 -9.56
N LEU A 409 55.34 -17.24 -10.77
CA LEU A 409 56.63 -17.48 -11.45
C LEU A 409 57.09 -18.95 -11.48
N ALA A 410 56.76 -19.66 -12.56
CA ALA A 410 57.67 -20.32 -13.52
C ALA A 410 56.83 -21.06 -14.57
#